data_AF-A0AAV2RXH0-F1
#
_entry.id   AF-A0AAV2RXH0-F1
#
_cell.length_a   1.000
_cell.length_b   1.000
_cell.length_c   1.000
_cell.angle_alpha   90.00
_cell.angle_beta   90.00
_cell.angle_gamma   90.00
#
_symmetry.space_group_name_H-M   'P 1'
#
loop_
_entity.id
_entity.type
_entity.pdbx_description
1 polymer ?
#
loop_
_entity_poly.entity_id
_entity_poly.type
_entity_poly.pdbx_seq_one_letter_code
_entity_poly.pdbx_strand_id
1 'polypeptide(L)'
;FNITTCRPKVLPCGHSFCTSCLHHCITEGRNECSMCREPHYATNVDQIPGNVAMEDLLQKWSPSVAVMNVKEDTLKEAQKSIDCFESATNYLETIISENNDRIMSKEAQIQTLLNEIEEDKRVRDQAQAAQQRILESRSIHSEIVGCVEEVQRATEKKAILQGCHELQTKIENMSFILKDIEEKEPILR
;
A
#
# COMPACT_ATOMS: atom_id res chain seq x y z
N PHE A 1 29.26 -5.79 42.82
CA PHE A 1 29.46 -6.45 44.14
C PHE A 1 28.96 -5.48 45.18
N ASN A 2 28.03 -5.88 46.04
CA ASN A 2 27.59 -5.02 47.15
C ASN A 2 28.20 -5.59 48.43
N ILE A 3 29.12 -4.85 49.04
CA ILE A 3 29.82 -5.30 50.24
C ILE A 3 28.87 -5.50 51.42
N THR A 4 27.69 -4.87 51.45
CA THR A 4 26.72 -5.07 52.54
C THR A 4 25.98 -6.41 52.44
N THR A 5 25.73 -6.91 51.22
CA THR A 5 24.99 -8.16 50.99
C THR A 5 25.89 -9.35 50.63
N CYS A 6 27.16 -9.11 50.31
CA CYS A 6 28.13 -10.13 49.89
C CYS A 6 29.40 -10.14 50.76
N ARG A 7 29.30 -9.86 52.06
CA ARG A 7 30.45 -9.91 52.98
C ARG A 7 31.12 -11.29 52.96
N PRO A 8 32.45 -11.38 52.84
CA PRO A 8 33.17 -12.64 52.88
C PRO A 8 33.17 -13.22 54.30
N LYS A 9 32.97 -14.52 54.40
CA LYS A 9 32.85 -15.30 55.63
C LYS A 9 33.80 -16.49 55.52
N VAL A 10 34.51 -16.83 56.60
CA VAL A 10 35.54 -17.88 56.59
C VAL A 10 35.09 -19.10 57.38
N LEU A 11 35.07 -20.26 56.72
CA LEU A 11 34.78 -21.55 57.37
C LEU A 11 35.97 -22.00 58.24
N PRO A 12 35.77 -22.93 59.19
CA PRO A 12 36.85 -23.49 60.03
C PRO A 12 38.03 -24.07 59.22
N CYS A 13 37.75 -24.58 58.03
CA CYS A 13 38.75 -25.10 57.08
C CYS A 13 39.57 -24.01 56.36
N GLY A 14 39.31 -22.73 56.62
CA GLY A 14 40.03 -21.58 56.04
C GLY A 14 39.50 -21.08 54.69
N HIS A 15 38.59 -21.81 54.03
CA HIS A 15 37.96 -21.36 52.79
C HIS A 15 36.95 -20.25 53.05
N SER A 16 36.90 -19.26 52.16
CA SER A 16 36.03 -18.09 52.28
C SER A 16 34.97 -18.03 51.20
N PHE A 17 33.74 -17.67 51.59
CA PHE A 17 32.58 -17.57 50.70
C PHE A 17 31.78 -16.31 51.02
N CYS A 18 30.92 -15.90 50.09
CA CYS A 18 30.03 -14.76 50.31
C CYS A 18 28.89 -15.11 51.29
N THR A 19 28.40 -14.12 52.05
CA THR A 19 27.31 -14.33 53.03
C THR A 19 26.07 -14.95 52.39
N SER A 20 25.62 -14.48 51.21
CA SER A 20 24.47 -15.08 50.52
C SER A 20 24.73 -16.52 50.06
N CYS A 21 25.95 -16.81 49.62
CA CYS A 21 26.38 -18.14 49.18
C CYS A 21 26.29 -19.15 50.34
N LEU A 22 26.81 -18.79 51.51
CA LEU A 22 26.75 -19.65 52.70
C LEU A 22 25.35 -19.76 53.27
N HIS A 23 24.59 -18.66 53.27
CA HIS A 23 23.19 -18.68 53.72
C HIS A 23 22.38 -19.70 52.92
N HIS A 24 22.54 -19.71 51.59
CA HIS A 24 21.89 -20.68 50.73
C HIS A 24 22.34 -22.12 51.02
N CYS A 25 23.65 -22.38 51.15
CA CYS A 25 24.16 -23.71 51.48
C CYS A 25 23.63 -24.25 52.82
N ILE A 26 23.63 -23.43 53.87
CA ILE A 26 23.13 -23.82 55.20
C ILE A 26 21.62 -24.05 55.16
N THR A 27 20.86 -23.21 54.45
CA THR A 27 19.40 -23.37 54.31
C THR A 27 19.05 -24.67 53.59
N GLU A 28 19.87 -25.11 52.64
CA GLU A 28 19.70 -26.39 51.93
C GLU A 28 20.32 -27.59 52.68
N GLY A 29 20.73 -27.40 53.94
CA GLY A 29 21.28 -28.46 54.79
C GLY A 29 22.70 -28.91 54.41
N ARG A 30 23.39 -28.19 53.53
CA ARG A 30 24.76 -28.51 53.11
C ARG A 30 25.77 -27.86 54.05
N ASN A 31 26.03 -28.55 55.15
CA ASN A 31 26.96 -28.14 56.20
C ASN A 31 28.40 -28.62 55.95
N GLU A 32 28.85 -28.54 54.70
CA GLU A 32 30.19 -28.95 54.27
C GLU A 32 30.80 -27.89 53.36
N CYS A 33 32.10 -27.67 53.47
CA CYS A 33 32.81 -26.78 52.59
C CYS A 33 32.75 -27.28 51.13
N SER A 34 32.28 -26.45 50.20
CA SER A 34 32.21 -26.84 48.78
C SER A 34 33.57 -27.05 48.11
N MET A 35 34.67 -26.59 48.73
CA MET A 35 36.03 -26.74 48.21
C MET A 35 36.73 -28.01 48.72
N CYS A 36 36.71 -28.23 50.04
CA CYS A 36 37.43 -29.35 50.67
C CYS A 36 36.53 -30.43 51.30
N ARG A 37 35.20 -30.22 51.30
CA ARG A 37 34.19 -31.10 51.90
C ARG A 37 34.31 -31.29 53.41
N GLU A 38 35.11 -30.47 54.08
CA GLU A 38 35.21 -30.50 55.53
C GLU A 38 33.89 -29.99 56.16
N PRO A 39 33.30 -30.74 57.11
CA PRO A 39 32.04 -30.38 57.71
C PRO A 39 32.18 -29.15 58.61
N HIS A 40 31.10 -28.38 58.73
CA HIS A 40 31.00 -27.27 59.68
C HIS A 40 29.67 -27.34 60.44
N TYR A 41 29.66 -26.91 61.70
CA TYR A 41 28.47 -27.03 62.56
C TYR A 41 27.61 -25.76 62.61
N ALA A 42 27.87 -24.79 61.73
CA ALA A 42 27.08 -23.57 61.66
C ALA A 42 25.63 -23.89 61.23
N THR A 43 24.68 -23.43 62.05
CA THR A 43 23.23 -23.56 61.81
C THR A 43 22.64 -22.28 61.19
N ASN A 44 23.39 -21.18 61.24
CA ASN A 44 23.09 -19.92 60.57
C ASN A 44 24.42 -19.30 60.10
N VAL A 45 24.40 -18.59 58.97
CA VAL A 45 25.54 -17.82 58.43
C VAL A 45 26.10 -16.78 59.40
N ASP A 46 25.30 -16.32 60.37
CA ASP A 46 25.75 -15.38 61.42
C ASP A 46 26.77 -16.01 62.37
N GLN A 47 26.74 -17.34 62.53
CA GLN A 47 27.70 -18.09 63.36
C GLN A 47 29.07 -18.25 62.68
N ILE A 48 29.14 -17.98 61.37
CA ILE A 48 30.39 -18.03 60.62
C ILE A 48 31.08 -16.66 60.72
N PRO A 49 32.35 -16.60 61.16
CA PRO A 49 33.07 -15.33 61.28
C PRO A 49 33.29 -14.68 59.92
N GLY A 50 33.29 -13.34 59.89
CA GLY A 50 33.65 -12.56 58.72
C GLY A 50 35.15 -12.67 58.41
N ASN A 51 35.52 -12.64 57.14
CA ASN A 51 36.92 -12.55 56.71
C ASN A 51 37.31 -11.08 56.50
N VAL A 52 37.73 -10.43 57.59
CA VAL A 52 38.05 -9.00 57.60
C VAL A 52 39.21 -8.67 56.65
N ALA A 53 40.22 -9.54 56.56
CA ALA A 53 41.35 -9.35 55.65
C ALA A 53 40.91 -9.35 54.18
N MET A 54 39.99 -10.24 53.80
CA MET A 54 39.40 -10.24 52.46
C MET A 54 38.49 -9.04 52.24
N GLU A 55 37.76 -8.59 53.27
CA GLU A 55 36.94 -7.38 53.21
C GLU A 55 37.79 -6.13 52.93
N ASP A 56 38.89 -5.97 53.65
CA ASP A 56 39.86 -4.87 53.48
C ASP A 56 40.49 -4.89 52.08
N LEU A 57 40.86 -6.08 51.58
CA LEU A 57 41.40 -6.24 50.23
C LEU A 57 40.38 -5.86 49.16
N LEU A 58 39.13 -6.31 49.30
CA LEU A 58 38.05 -5.97 48.36
C LEU A 58 37.76 -4.46 48.34
N GLN A 59 37.76 -3.82 49.50
CA GLN A 59 37.56 -2.38 49.61
C GLN A 59 38.73 -1.58 49.00
N LYS A 60 39.96 -2.06 49.17
CA LYS A 60 41.16 -1.42 48.61
C LYS A 60 41.29 -1.59 47.10
N TRP A 61 40.86 -2.73 46.55
CA TRP A 61 41.05 -3.07 45.14
C TRP A 61 39.87 -2.69 44.25
N SER A 62 38.71 -2.40 44.85
CA SER A 62 37.53 -1.93 44.12
C SER A 62 36.81 -0.80 44.85
N PRO A 63 37.28 0.46 44.71
CA PRO A 63 36.63 1.62 45.32
C PRO A 63 35.19 1.84 44.82
N SER A 64 34.86 1.35 43.61
CA SER A 64 33.52 1.40 43.02
C SER A 64 32.52 0.40 43.62
N VAL A 65 32.99 -0.48 44.50
CA VAL A 65 32.19 -1.50 45.21
C VAL A 65 31.84 -1.07 46.65
N ALA A 66 32.50 -0.02 47.16
CA ALA A 66 32.06 0.68 48.35
C ALA A 66 30.83 1.52 47.99
N VAL A 67 29.65 1.08 48.44
CA VAL A 67 28.36 1.79 48.46
C VAL A 67 28.33 3.05 47.58
N MET A 68 27.72 2.95 46.39
CA MET A 68 27.32 4.14 45.64
C MET A 68 26.33 4.95 46.48
N ASN A 69 26.84 5.82 47.35
CA ASN A 69 26.10 6.95 47.88
C ASN A 69 26.01 7.96 46.74
N VAL A 70 25.11 7.69 45.78
CA VAL A 70 24.73 8.69 44.77
C VAL A 70 24.18 9.86 45.57
N LYS A 71 24.86 11.00 45.51
CA LYS A 71 24.40 12.20 46.21
C LYS A 71 23.00 12.54 45.69
N GLU A 72 22.10 12.93 46.59
CA GLU A 72 20.72 13.27 46.24
C GLU A 72 20.65 14.33 45.12
N ASP A 73 21.62 15.24 45.08
CA ASP A 73 21.78 16.23 44.02
C ASP A 73 22.03 15.59 42.65
N THR A 74 22.81 14.51 42.57
CA THR A 74 23.06 13.76 41.32
C THR A 74 21.79 13.06 40.84
N LEU A 75 20.93 12.60 41.76
CA LEU A 75 19.64 12.01 41.42
C LEU A 75 18.66 13.07 40.88
N LYS A 76 18.63 14.26 41.49
CA LYS A 76 17.82 15.40 41.04
C LYS A 76 18.25 15.91 39.67
N GLU A 77 19.56 15.96 39.40
CA GLU A 77 20.12 16.36 38.10
C GLU A 77 19.75 15.35 37.00
N ALA A 78 19.83 14.05 37.31
CA ALA A 78 19.41 12.99 36.40
C ALA A 78 17.89 13.04 36.13
N GLN A 79 17.07 13.28 37.15
CA GLN A 79 15.62 13.42 37.00
C GLN A 79 15.26 14.60 36.11
N LYS A 80 15.88 15.77 36.29
CA LYS A 80 15.69 16.93 35.39
C LYS A 80 16.01 16.58 33.94
N SER A 81 17.04 15.78 33.71
CA SER A 81 17.41 15.34 32.36
C SER A 81 16.32 14.45 31.76
N ILE A 82 15.77 13.53 32.55
CA ILE A 82 14.64 12.67 32.14
C ILE A 82 13.40 13.52 31.82
N ASP A 83 13.04 14.47 32.68
CA ASP A 83 11.88 15.35 32.47
C ASP A 83 12.02 16.20 31.20
N CYS A 84 13.24 16.66 30.89
CA CYS A 84 13.56 17.36 29.65
C CYS A 84 13.40 16.44 28.43
N PHE A 85 13.84 15.19 28.51
CA PHE A 85 13.63 14.22 27.43
C PHE A 85 12.15 13.94 27.21
N GLU A 86 11.40 13.68 28.28
CA GLU A 86 9.96 13.41 28.20
C GLU A 86 9.19 14.59 27.57
N SER A 87 9.53 15.83 27.96
CA SER A 87 8.96 17.03 27.36
C SER A 87 9.27 17.13 25.86
N ALA A 88 10.49 16.80 25.44
CA ALA A 88 10.86 16.78 24.04
C ALA A 88 10.13 15.67 23.27
N THR A 89 9.94 14.49 23.88
CA THR A 89 9.20 13.38 23.29
C THR A 89 7.73 13.75 23.07
N ASN A 90 7.07 14.34 24.07
CA ASN A 90 5.68 14.79 23.96
C ASN A 90 5.49 15.86 22.87
N TYR A 91 6.46 16.77 22.72
CA TYR A 91 6.45 17.75 21.65
C TYR A 91 6.56 17.09 20.26
N LEU A 92 7.47 16.12 20.12
CA LEU A 92 7.62 15.37 18.87
C LEU A 92 6.39 14.55 18.54
N GLU A 93 5.76 13.90 19.52
CA GLU A 93 4.50 13.17 19.34
C GLU A 93 3.38 14.07 18.82
N THR A 94 3.28 15.30 19.34
CA THR A 94 2.31 16.29 18.86
C THR A 94 2.54 16.63 17.39
N ILE A 95 3.79 16.93 17.00
CA ILE A 95 4.14 17.23 15.61
C ILE A 95 3.85 16.03 14.69
N ILE A 96 4.16 14.82 15.14
CA ILE A 96 3.89 13.60 14.37
C ILE A 96 2.39 13.44 14.15
N SER A 97 1.57 13.64 15.20
CA SER A 97 0.12 13.58 15.10
C SER A 97 -0.42 14.61 14.10
N GLU A 98 -0.02 15.87 14.21
CA GLU A 98 -0.46 16.93 13.30
C GLU A 98 -0.07 16.66 11.85
N ASN A 99 1.14 16.15 11.61
CA ASN A 99 1.58 15.80 10.27
C ASN A 99 0.84 14.60 9.71
N ASN A 100 0.54 13.59 10.53
CA ASN A 100 -0.28 12.45 10.11
C ASN A 100 -1.69 12.91 9.70
N ASP A 101 -2.33 13.78 10.46
CA ASP A 101 -3.66 14.33 10.11
C ASP A 101 -3.61 15.09 8.77
N ARG A 102 -2.56 15.87 8.54
CA ARG A 102 -2.34 16.57 7.26
C ARG A 102 -2.13 15.61 6.10
N ILE A 103 -1.36 14.53 6.30
CA ILE A 103 -1.13 13.49 5.30
C ILE A 103 -2.46 12.81 4.96
N MET A 104 -3.22 12.36 5.96
CA MET A 104 -4.52 11.72 5.78
C MET A 104 -5.50 12.62 5.03
N SER A 105 -5.54 13.91 5.36
CA SER A 105 -6.36 14.89 4.65
C SER A 105 -5.96 15.04 3.18
N LYS A 106 -4.65 15.02 2.89
CA LYS A 106 -4.13 15.11 1.51
C LYS A 106 -4.38 13.82 0.72
N GLU A 107 -4.26 12.66 1.34
CA GLU A 107 -4.59 11.37 0.72
C GLU A 107 -6.07 11.33 0.33
N ALA A 108 -6.97 11.79 1.21
CA ALA A 108 -8.40 11.89 0.89
C ALA A 108 -8.65 12.83 -0.30
N GLN A 109 -8.00 14.00 -0.34
CA GLN A 109 -8.10 14.94 -1.48
C GLN A 109 -7.61 14.30 -2.79
N ILE A 110 -6.48 13.59 -2.75
CA ILE A 110 -5.94 12.88 -3.92
C ILE A 110 -6.94 11.83 -4.41
N GLN A 111 -7.53 11.06 -3.51
CA GLN A 111 -8.48 10.02 -3.90
C GLN A 111 -9.73 10.61 -4.56
N THR A 112 -10.23 11.74 -4.07
CA THR A 112 -11.34 12.47 -4.72
C THR A 112 -10.97 12.89 -6.14
N LEU A 113 -9.80 13.52 -6.32
CA LEU A 113 -9.34 13.96 -7.63
C LEU A 113 -9.13 12.79 -8.61
N LEU A 114 -8.63 11.66 -8.14
CA LEU A 114 -8.49 10.46 -8.98
C LEU A 114 -9.84 9.96 -9.50
N ASN A 115 -10.86 9.94 -8.65
CA ASN A 115 -12.21 9.54 -9.05
C ASN A 115 -12.80 10.53 -10.08
N GLU A 116 -12.58 11.83 -9.90
CA GLU A 116 -13.01 12.85 -10.87
C GLU A 116 -12.33 12.67 -12.23
N ILE A 117 -11.01 12.42 -12.25
CA ILE A 117 -10.25 12.17 -13.48
C ILE A 117 -10.74 10.90 -14.19
N GLU A 118 -11.06 9.86 -13.43
CA GLU A 118 -11.59 8.61 -13.99
C GLU A 118 -12.97 8.82 -14.63
N GLU A 119 -13.85 9.58 -13.99
CA GLU A 119 -15.16 9.93 -14.55
C GLU A 119 -15.02 10.78 -15.82
N ASP A 120 -14.16 11.79 -15.82
CA ASP A 120 -13.87 12.61 -17.01
C ASP A 120 -13.31 11.79 -18.16
N LYS A 121 -12.47 10.79 -17.86
CA LYS A 121 -11.99 9.84 -18.87
C LYS A 121 -13.14 9.00 -19.43
N ARG A 122 -14.02 8.47 -18.57
CA ARG A 122 -15.18 7.69 -18.97
C ARG A 122 -16.10 8.48 -19.91
N VAL A 123 -16.39 9.74 -19.57
CA VAL A 123 -17.21 10.63 -20.39
C VAL A 123 -16.55 10.89 -21.75
N ARG A 124 -15.24 11.13 -21.79
CA ARG A 124 -14.49 11.33 -23.04
C ARG A 124 -14.52 10.09 -23.93
N ASP A 125 -14.30 8.89 -23.37
CA ASP A 125 -14.33 7.64 -24.12
C ASP A 125 -15.73 7.39 -24.72
N GLN A 126 -16.79 7.68 -23.96
CA GLN A 126 -18.17 7.61 -24.47
C GLN A 126 -18.44 8.60 -25.60
N ALA A 127 -17.95 9.84 -25.48
CA ALA A 127 -18.09 10.85 -26.52
C ALA A 127 -17.36 10.46 -27.81
N GLN A 128 -16.14 9.91 -27.71
CA GLN A 128 -15.39 9.40 -28.85
C GLN A 128 -16.11 8.23 -29.53
N ALA A 129 -16.64 7.28 -28.75
CA ALA A 129 -17.43 6.17 -29.30
C ALA A 129 -18.74 6.63 -29.97
N ALA A 130 -19.38 7.68 -29.45
CA ALA A 130 -20.54 8.29 -30.10
C ALA A 130 -20.16 8.98 -31.41
N GLN A 131 -19.05 9.72 -31.43
CA GLN A 131 -18.54 10.38 -32.63
C GLN A 131 -18.18 9.37 -33.73
N GLN A 132 -17.57 8.25 -33.38
CA GLN A 132 -17.25 7.17 -34.31
C GLN A 132 -18.51 6.58 -34.96
N ARG A 133 -19.55 6.31 -34.16
CA ARG A 133 -20.86 5.84 -34.67
C ARG A 133 -21.52 6.83 -35.64
N ILE A 134 -21.38 8.14 -35.38
CA ILE A 134 -21.89 9.17 -36.29
C ILE A 134 -21.13 9.15 -37.61
N LEU A 135 -19.80 8.99 -37.59
CA LEU A 135 -18.99 8.89 -38.81
C LEU A 135 -19.38 7.66 -39.65
N GLU A 136 -19.55 6.50 -39.00
CA GLU A 136 -20.02 5.27 -39.66
C GLU A 136 -21.40 5.46 -40.27
N SER A 137 -22.34 6.06 -39.53
CA SER A 137 -23.69 6.36 -40.02
C SER A 137 -23.66 7.31 -41.23
N ARG A 138 -22.77 8.30 -41.25
CA ARG A 138 -22.59 9.20 -42.40
C ARG A 138 -22.05 8.47 -43.63
N SER A 139 -21.11 7.55 -43.45
CA SER A 139 -20.59 6.71 -44.55
C SER A 139 -21.71 5.90 -45.18
N ILE A 140 -22.48 5.19 -44.34
CA ILE A 140 -23.63 4.38 -44.79
C ILE A 140 -24.66 5.28 -45.49
N HIS A 141 -24.95 6.46 -44.94
CA HIS A 141 -25.87 7.40 -45.58
C HIS A 141 -25.38 7.81 -46.98
N SER A 142 -24.09 8.10 -47.15
CA SER A 142 -23.51 8.43 -48.45
C SER A 142 -23.65 7.27 -49.46
N GLU A 143 -23.45 6.03 -49.03
CA GLU A 143 -23.64 4.85 -49.87
C GLU A 143 -25.10 4.69 -50.30
N ILE A 144 -26.04 4.83 -49.36
CA ILE A 144 -27.49 4.75 -49.64
C ILE A 144 -27.90 5.83 -50.64
N VAL A 145 -27.46 7.07 -50.45
CA VAL A 145 -27.75 8.18 -51.37
C VAL A 145 -27.25 7.84 -52.78
N GLY A 146 -26.03 7.31 -52.91
CA GLY A 146 -25.50 6.85 -54.19
C GLY A 146 -26.36 5.78 -54.86
N CYS A 147 -26.78 4.75 -54.11
CA CYS A 147 -27.68 3.72 -54.63
C CYS A 147 -29.04 4.28 -55.08
N VAL A 148 -29.61 5.21 -54.32
CA VAL A 148 -30.89 5.86 -54.67
C VAL A 148 -30.77 6.62 -55.99
N GLU A 149 -29.69 7.38 -56.18
CA GLU A 149 -29.43 8.09 -57.43
C GLU A 149 -29.25 7.15 -58.63
N GLU A 150 -28.57 6.00 -58.44
CA GLU A 150 -28.44 4.98 -59.49
C GLU A 150 -29.77 4.36 -59.89
N VAL A 151 -30.61 4.01 -58.91
CA VAL A 151 -31.96 3.49 -59.15
C VAL A 151 -32.83 4.52 -59.87
N GLN A 152 -32.73 5.80 -59.49
CA GLN A 152 -33.45 6.89 -60.15
C GLN A 152 -33.05 7.00 -61.63
N ARG A 153 -31.74 7.04 -61.93
CA ARG A 153 -31.22 7.06 -63.32
C ARG A 153 -31.68 5.86 -64.14
N ALA A 154 -31.67 4.66 -63.55
CA ALA A 154 -32.13 3.45 -64.22
C ALA A 154 -33.64 3.50 -64.53
N THR A 155 -34.43 4.06 -63.61
CA THR A 155 -35.89 4.21 -63.77
C THR A 155 -36.21 5.20 -64.89
N GLU A 156 -35.54 6.34 -64.93
CA GLU A 156 -35.68 7.34 -66.00
C GLU A 156 -35.30 6.75 -67.37
N LYS A 157 -34.18 6.03 -67.45
CA LYS A 157 -33.76 5.34 -68.68
C LYS A 157 -34.80 4.31 -69.15
N LYS A 158 -35.38 3.54 -68.22
CA LYS A 158 -36.43 2.56 -68.53
C LYS A 158 -37.68 3.24 -69.08
N ALA A 159 -38.10 4.37 -68.50
CA ALA A 159 -39.24 5.15 -68.99
C ALA A 159 -39.00 5.68 -70.42
N ILE A 160 -37.80 6.19 -70.72
CA ILE A 160 -37.43 6.63 -72.07
C ILE A 160 -37.50 5.46 -73.07
N LEU A 161 -36.90 4.31 -72.73
CA LEU A 161 -36.92 3.12 -73.59
C LEU A 161 -38.34 2.63 -73.88
N GLN A 162 -39.23 2.66 -72.89
CA GLN A 162 -40.63 2.32 -73.06
C GLN A 162 -41.32 3.28 -74.06
N GLY A 163 -41.10 4.60 -73.92
CA GLY A 163 -41.61 5.59 -74.86
C GLY A 163 -41.07 5.41 -76.30
N CYS A 164 -39.80 5.06 -76.45
CA CYS A 164 -39.21 4.74 -77.76
C CYS A 164 -39.89 3.52 -78.40
N HIS A 165 -40.15 2.47 -77.61
CA HIS A 165 -40.83 1.27 -78.11
C HIS A 165 -42.25 1.58 -78.59
N GLU A 166 -43.02 2.37 -77.82
CA GLU A 166 -44.36 2.81 -78.22
C GLU A 166 -44.36 3.64 -79.51
N LEU A 167 -43.38 4.54 -79.69
CA LEU A 167 -43.21 5.30 -80.92
C LEU A 167 -42.86 4.39 -82.11
N GLN A 168 -41.98 3.42 -81.91
CA GLN A 168 -41.61 2.46 -82.94
C GLN A 168 -42.83 1.64 -83.41
N THR A 169 -43.65 1.13 -82.48
CA THR A 169 -44.89 0.43 -82.83
C THR A 169 -45.85 1.33 -83.63
N LYS A 170 -45.95 2.62 -83.30
CA LYS A 170 -46.74 3.58 -84.08
C LYS A 170 -46.19 3.79 -85.50
N ILE A 171 -44.88 3.90 -85.64
CA ILE A 171 -44.21 4.02 -86.96
C ILE A 171 -44.45 2.77 -87.81
N GLU A 172 -44.32 1.58 -87.23
CA GLU A 172 -44.58 0.30 -87.91
C GLU A 172 -46.04 0.20 -88.38
N ASN A 173 -46.99 0.57 -87.52
CA ASN A 173 -48.40 0.64 -87.89
C ASN A 173 -48.68 1.65 -89.01
N MET A 174 -48.10 2.86 -88.94
CA MET A 174 -48.21 3.86 -90.01
C MET A 174 -47.61 3.36 -91.33
N SER A 175 -46.47 2.69 -91.27
CA SER A 175 -45.81 2.12 -92.44
C SER A 175 -46.67 1.03 -93.09
N PHE A 176 -47.34 0.21 -92.28
CA PHE A 176 -48.31 -0.77 -92.75
C PHE A 176 -49.52 -0.10 -93.44
N ILE A 177 -50.08 0.96 -92.84
CA ILE A 177 -51.18 1.73 -93.43
C ILE A 177 -50.76 2.36 -94.76
N LEU A 178 -49.57 2.98 -94.83
CA LEU A 178 -49.06 3.59 -96.06
C LEU A 178 -48.91 2.54 -97.17
N LYS A 179 -48.39 1.35 -96.85
CA LYS A 179 -48.28 0.25 -97.80
C LYS A 179 -49.66 -0.23 -98.29
N ASP A 180 -50.65 -0.33 -97.41
CA ASP A 180 -52.03 -0.69 -97.78
C ASP A 180 -52.70 0.40 -98.65
N ILE A 181 -52.38 1.68 -98.44
CA ILE A 181 -52.81 2.78 -99.32
C ILE A 181 -52.15 2.68 -100.69
N GLU A 182 -50.83 2.47 -100.75
CA GLU A 182 -50.08 2.27 -102.01
C GLU A 182 -50.60 1.08 -102.82
N GLU A 183 -51.00 -0.02 -102.15
CA GLU A 183 -51.58 -1.20 -102.80
C GLU A 183 -53.04 -0.98 -103.25
N LYS A 184 -53.77 -0.03 -102.64
CA LYS A 184 -55.18 0.29 -102.92
C LYS A 184 -55.41 1.53 -103.80
N GLU A 185 -54.37 2.22 -104.24
CA GLU A 185 -54.44 3.21 -105.32
C GLU A 185 -54.15 2.56 -106.69
N PRO A 186 -55.17 2.06 -107.42
CA PRO A 186 -55.02 1.90 -108.85
C PRO A 186 -55.21 3.27 -109.52
N ILE A 187 -54.18 3.71 -110.25
CA ILE A 187 -54.25 4.59 -111.43
C ILE A 187 -54.27 6.10 -111.15
N LEU A 188 -53.09 6.72 -111.30
CA LEU A 188 -52.89 7.89 -112.17
C LEU A 188 -51.57 7.75 -112.94
N ARG A 189 -51.52 6.76 -113.83
CA ARG A 189 -50.75 6.81 -115.08
C ARG A 189 -51.56 6.15 -116.18
#